data_AF-A8U938-F1
#
_entry.id   AF-A8U938-F1
#
_cell.length_a   1.000
_cell.length_b   1.000
_cell.length_c   1.000
_cell.angle_alpha   90.00
_cell.angle_beta   90.00
_cell.angle_gamma   90.00
#
_symmetry.space_group_name_H-M   'P 1'
#
loop_
_entity.id
_entity.type
_entity.pdbx_description
1 polymer ?
#
loop_
_entity_poly.entity_id
_entity_poly.type
_entity_poly.pdbx_seq_one_letter_code
_entity_poly.pdbx_strand_id
1 'polypeptide(L)'
;MANISKKLEQIEKLKKELLEEKEKIENTLGKELINQFGLDYESLTKNEIKEFVDNLKDSYDLMNEDQSLNSINSVESPTVG
;
A
#
# COMPACT_ATOMS: atom_id res chain seq x y z
N MET A 1 37.86 -0.08 22.74
CA MET A 1 37.05 0.98 22.10
C MET A 1 36.88 0.82 20.60
N ALA A 2 37.92 0.50 19.81
CA ALA A 2 37.84 0.41 18.34
C ALA A 2 36.81 -0.62 17.80
N ASN A 3 36.56 -1.73 18.49
CA ASN A 3 35.59 -2.75 18.04
C ASN A 3 34.12 -2.33 18.19
N ILE A 4 33.79 -1.50 19.17
CA ILE A 4 32.43 -1.00 19.38
C ILE A 4 32.11 0.06 18.31
N SER A 5 33.07 0.94 18.00
CA SER A 5 32.95 1.93 16.93
C SER A 5 32.71 1.29 15.57
N LYS A 6 33.46 0.22 15.23
CA LYS A 6 33.26 -0.53 13.98
C LYS A 6 31.89 -1.20 13.88
N LYS A 7 31.37 -1.73 14.98
CA LYS A 7 30.02 -2.32 15.02
C LYS A 7 28.94 -1.26 14.85
N LEU A 8 29.13 -0.05 15.40
CA LEU A 8 28.22 1.07 15.19
C LEU A 8 28.20 1.53 13.73
N GLU A 9 29.35 1.68 13.09
CA GLU A 9 29.43 1.99 11.64
C GLU A 9 28.74 0.92 10.78
N GLN A 10 28.91 -0.36 11.11
CA GLN A 10 28.22 -1.44 10.41
C GLN A 10 26.70 -1.36 10.58
N ILE A 11 26.21 -1.03 11.78
CA ILE A 11 24.78 -0.85 12.03
C ILE A 11 24.23 0.35 11.24
N GLU A 12 24.96 1.47 11.21
CA GLU A 12 24.54 2.64 10.42
C GLU A 12 24.49 2.32 8.93
N LYS A 13 25.48 1.58 8.42
CA LYS A 13 25.50 1.13 7.02
C LYS A 13 24.29 0.23 6.71
N LEU A 14 24.02 -0.76 7.55
CA LEU A 14 22.86 -1.65 7.37
C LEU A 14 21.53 -0.89 7.44
N LYS A 15 21.40 0.10 8.33
CA LYS A 15 20.21 0.97 8.39
C LYS A 15 20.02 1.76 7.10
N LYS A 16 21.11 2.28 6.53
CA LYS A 16 21.08 3.02 5.27
C LYS A 16 20.68 2.11 4.12
N GLU A 17 21.29 0.94 4.00
CA GLU A 17 20.96 -0.05 2.97
C GLU A 17 19.48 -0.48 3.06
N LEU A 18 18.96 -0.70 4.28
CA LEU A 18 17.55 -1.03 4.50
C LEU A 18 16.60 0.08 4.02
N LEU A 19 16.93 1.35 4.28
CA LEU A 19 16.12 2.48 3.83
C LEU A 19 16.11 2.59 2.30
N GLU A 20 17.27 2.40 1.66
CA GLU A 20 17.40 2.42 0.21
C GLU A 20 16.64 1.25 -0.46
N GLU A 21 16.69 0.05 0.12
CA GLU A 21 15.89 -1.09 -0.36
C GLU A 21 14.40 -0.85 -0.17
N LYS A 22 13.99 -0.29 0.97
CA LYS A 22 12.60 0.04 1.23
C LYS A 22 12.06 1.04 0.20
N GLU A 23 12.80 2.10 -0.09
CA GLU A 23 12.43 3.08 -1.09
C GLU A 23 12.32 2.45 -2.50
N LYS A 24 13.25 1.56 -2.85
CA LYS A 24 13.18 0.82 -4.13
C LYS A 24 11.94 -0.04 -4.22
N ILE A 25 11.59 -0.77 -3.15
CA ILE A 25 10.41 -1.63 -3.12
C ILE A 25 9.15 -0.79 -3.25
N GLU A 26 9.03 0.30 -2.47
CA GLU A 26 7.87 1.21 -2.52
C GLU A 26 7.69 1.82 -3.92
N ASN A 27 8.78 2.26 -4.55
CA ASN A 27 8.76 2.84 -5.90
C ASN A 27 8.40 1.78 -6.96
N THR A 28 8.98 0.58 -6.87
CA THR A 28 8.69 -0.52 -7.80
C THR A 28 7.22 -0.94 -7.71
N LEU A 29 6.71 -1.11 -6.49
CA LEU A 29 5.31 -1.44 -6.26
C LEU A 29 4.36 -0.36 -6.80
N GLY A 30 4.66 0.91 -6.52
CA GLY A 30 3.87 2.04 -7.02
C GLY A 30 3.84 2.09 -8.55
N LYS A 31 4.99 1.87 -9.20
CA LYS A 31 5.11 1.80 -10.66
C LYS A 31 4.32 0.65 -11.26
N GLU A 32 4.48 -0.57 -10.72
CA GLU A 32 3.73 -1.72 -11.19
C GLU A 32 2.22 -1.52 -11.05
N LEU A 33 1.78 -0.99 -9.91
CA LEU A 33 0.37 -0.68 -9.68
C LEU A 33 -0.16 0.29 -10.73
N ILE A 34 0.49 1.44 -10.92
CA ILE A 34 0.08 2.45 -11.90
C ILE A 34 0.03 1.86 -13.32
N ASN A 35 1.04 1.07 -13.70
CA ASN A 35 1.09 0.41 -15.00
C ASN A 35 -0.04 -0.63 -15.19
N GLN A 36 -0.46 -1.34 -14.14
CA GLN A 36 -1.60 -2.28 -14.22
C GLN A 36 -2.92 -1.58 -14.52
N PHE A 37 -3.07 -0.32 -14.13
CA PHE A 37 -4.22 0.52 -14.49
C PHE A 37 -4.08 1.16 -15.89
N GLY A 38 -3.06 0.79 -16.66
CA GLY A 38 -2.82 1.31 -18.01
C GLY A 38 -2.33 2.76 -18.03
N LEU A 39 -1.87 3.27 -16.89
CA LEU A 39 -1.29 4.60 -16.78
C LEU A 39 0.22 4.52 -16.95
N ASP A 40 0.81 5.49 -17.64
CA ASP A 40 2.26 5.60 -17.78
C ASP A 40 2.84 6.43 -16.63
N TYR A 41 3.48 5.77 -15.67
CA TYR A 41 4.11 6.41 -14.52
C TYR A 41 5.05 7.57 -14.88
N GLU A 42 5.81 7.46 -15.98
CA GLU A 42 6.79 8.49 -16.37
C GLU A 42 6.13 9.77 -16.89
N SER A 43 4.87 9.66 -17.34
CA SER A 43 4.07 10.77 -17.84
C SER A 43 3.28 11.50 -16.76
N LEU A 44 3.12 10.89 -15.57
CA LEU A 44 2.30 11.43 -14.48
C LEU A 44 3.07 12.40 -13.59
N THR A 45 2.42 13.51 -13.26
CA THR A 45 2.87 14.40 -12.19
C THR A 45 2.59 13.81 -10.81
N LYS A 46 3.30 14.32 -9.80
CA LYS A 46 3.09 13.92 -8.41
C LYS A 46 1.65 14.13 -7.93
N ASN A 47 0.97 15.17 -8.43
CA ASN A 47 -0.42 15.44 -8.06
C ASN A 47 -1.36 14.40 -8.67
N GLU A 48 -1.17 14.02 -9.93
CA GLU A 48 -1.97 12.98 -10.59
C GLU A 48 -1.78 11.61 -9.92
N ILE A 49 -0.54 11.27 -9.53
CA ILE A 49 -0.28 10.05 -8.73
C ILE A 49 -1.04 10.09 -7.40
N LYS A 50 -1.06 11.25 -6.73
CA LYS A 50 -1.78 11.41 -5.46
C LYS A 50 -3.29 11.23 -5.63
N GLU A 51 -3.87 11.89 -6.63
CA GLU A 51 -5.30 11.75 -6.94
C GLU A 51 -5.66 10.32 -7.31
N PHE A 52 -4.81 9.63 -8.07
CA PHE A 52 -4.99 8.21 -8.37
C PHE A 52 -5.03 7.34 -7.10
N VAL A 53 -4.10 7.55 -6.17
CA VAL A 53 -4.05 6.80 -4.91
C VAL A 53 -5.26 7.11 -4.01
N ASP A 54 -5.68 8.37 -3.94
CA ASP A 54 -6.86 8.78 -3.17
C ASP A 54 -8.14 8.11 -3.74
N ASN A 55 -8.31 8.11 -5.06
CA ASN A 55 -9.42 7.42 -5.72
C ASN A 55 -9.40 5.90 -5.53
N LEU A 56 -8.21 5.29 -5.50
CA LEU A 56 -8.05 3.86 -5.24
C LEU A 56 -8.46 3.51 -3.81
N LYS A 57 -8.10 4.35 -2.84
CA LYS A 57 -8.51 4.20 -1.44
C LYS A 57 -10.04 4.29 -1.32
N ASP A 58 -10.65 5.31 -1.91
CA ASP A 58 -12.10 5.49 -1.86
C ASP A 58 -12.84 4.31 -2.50
N SER A 59 -12.32 3.77 -3.60
CA SER A 59 -12.86 2.56 -4.24
C SER A 59 -12.76 1.33 -3.35
N TYR A 60 -11.63 1.16 -2.66
CA TYR A 60 -11.43 0.05 -1.72
C TYR A 60 -12.35 0.17 -0.50
N ASP A 61 -12.49 1.38 0.06
CA ASP A 61 -13.39 1.65 1.18
C ASP A 61 -14.84 1.33 0.81
N LEU A 62 -15.30 1.74 -0.38
CA LEU A 62 -16.65 1.45 -0.88
C LEU A 62 -16.90 -0.06 -1.01
N MET A 63 -15.94 -0.82 -1.55
CA MET A 63 -16.06 -2.27 -1.68
C MET A 63 -16.18 -2.98 -0.31
N ASN A 64 -15.53 -2.44 0.73
CA ASN A 64 -15.60 -3.00 2.08
C ASN A 64 -16.88 -2.60 2.83
N GLU A 65 -17.42 -1.40 2.59
CA GLU A 65 -18.72 -0.99 3.14
C GLU A 65 -19.87 -1.86 2.59
N ASP A 66 -19.86 -2.20 1.30
CA ASP A 66 -20.87 -3.05 0.66
C ASP A 66 -20.84 -4.50 1.20
N GLN A 67 -19.66 -5.00 1.56
CA GLN A 67 -19.48 -6.30 2.22
C GLN A 67 -20.05 -6.34 3.65
N SER A 68 -20.02 -5.21 4.38
CA SER A 68 -20.58 -5.11 5.74
C SER A 68 -22.11 -5.11 5.74
N LEU A 69 -22.75 -4.52 4.74
CA LEU A 69 -24.21 -4.44 4.67
C LEU A 69 -24.86 -5.76 4.23
N ASN A 70 -24.20 -6.50 3.34
CA ASN A 70 -24.72 -7.80 2.86
C ASN A 70 -24.61 -8.94 3.90
N SER A 71 -23.79 -8.81 4.95
CA SER A 71 -23.72 -9.81 6.03
C SER A 71 -24.88 -9.75 7.03
N ILE A 72 -25.65 -8.66 7.08
CA ILE A 72 -26.70 -8.47 8.11
C ILE A 72 -28.04 -9.11 7.71
N ASN A 73 -28.30 -9.35 6.43
CA ASN A 73 -29.63 -9.77 5.95
C ASN A 73 -29.86 -11.29 5.82
N SER A 74 -28.95 -12.15 6.30
CA SER A 74 -29.10 -13.62 6.18
C SER A 74 -29.72 -14.33 7.39
N VAL A 75 -30.25 -13.61 8.38
CA VAL A 75 -30.93 -14.20 9.54
C VAL A 75 -32.27 -13.51 9.76
N GLU A 76 -33.30 -14.04 9.10
CA GLU A 76 -34.64 -14.28 9.65
C GLU A 76 -35.58 -14.77 8.52
N SER A 77 -35.55 -16.07 8.23
CA SER A 77 -36.71 -16.75 7.64
C SER A 77 -37.62 -17.19 8.79
N PRO A 78 -38.83 -16.64 8.96
CA PRO A 78 -39.78 -17.18 9.92
C PRO A 78 -40.36 -18.47 9.36
N THR A 79 -40.06 -19.59 10.00
CA THR A 79 -40.79 -20.85 9.84
C THR A 79 -42.22 -20.64 10.34
N VAL A 80 -43.18 -20.51 9.42
CA VAL A 80 -44.61 -20.58 9.74
C VAL A 80 -45.00 -22.06 9.85
N GLY A 81 -45.59 -22.42 10.99
CA GLY A 81 -46.07 -23.77 11.29
C GLY A 81 -47.36 -24.18 10.58
#